data_AF-A0A318H9W0-F1
#
_entry.id   AF-A0A318H9W0-F1
#
_cell.length_a   1.000
_cell.length_b   1.000
_cell.length_c   1.000
_cell.angle_alpha   90.00
_cell.angle_beta   90.00
_cell.angle_gamma   90.00
#
_symmetry.space_group_name_H-M   'P 1'
#
loop_
_entity.id
_entity.type
_entity.pdbx_description
1 polymer ?
#
loop_
_entity_poly.entity_id
_entity_poly.type
_entity_poly.pdbx_seq_one_letter_code
_entity_poly.pdbx_strand_id
1 'polypeptide(L)' 'MNDLLESAVAAHGGLNRWNQLTSLTVDASITGALWHVKGIPDVLEDVRLAADTKRQRLAIDFVGQDKRSVRALSRRYRAQ' A
#
# COMPACT_ATOMS: atom_id res chain seq x y z
N MET A 1 3.15 12.08 -25.33
CA MET A 1 3.37 10.80 -24.63
C MET A 1 4.39 10.02 -25.47
N ASN A 2 5.36 9.32 -24.87
CA ASN A 2 6.35 8.52 -25.63
C ASN A 2 5.96 7.03 -25.59
N ASP A 3 6.31 6.28 -26.63
CA ASP A 3 6.01 4.87 -26.86
C ASP A 3 6.41 3.97 -25.69
N LEU A 4 7.56 4.27 -25.04
CA LEU A 4 8.01 3.54 -23.85
C LEU A 4 7.02 3.67 -22.68
N LEU A 5 6.52 4.89 -22.43
CA LEU A 5 5.57 5.14 -21.35
C LEU A 5 4.23 4.46 -21.62
N GLU A 6 3.73 4.56 -22.85
CA GLU A 6 2.48 3.91 -23.24
C GLU A 6 2.57 2.39 -23.12
N SER A 7 3.66 1.81 -23.61
CA SER A 7 3.93 0.37 -23.50
C SER A 7 4.02 -0.09 -22.05
N ALA A 8 4.75 0.65 -21.20
CA ALA A 8 4.87 0.33 -19.79
C ALA A 8 3.52 0.39 -19.06
N VAL A 9 2.71 1.44 -19.32
CA VAL A 9 1.38 1.58 -18.71
C VAL A 9 0.43 0.47 -19.18
N ALA A 10 0.43 0.15 -20.48
CA ALA A 10 -0.39 -0.93 -21.04
C ALA A 10 0.00 -2.29 -20.44
N ALA A 11 1.30 -2.58 -20.32
CA ALA A 11 1.80 -3.82 -19.73
C ALA A 11 1.37 -4.01 -18.26
N HIS A 12 1.12 -2.93 -17.53
CA HIS A 12 0.65 -2.95 -16.14
C HIS A 12 -0.88 -2.79 -16.01
N GLY A 13 -1.64 -3.05 -17.08
CA GLY A 13 -3.10 -3.09 -17.07
C GLY A 13 -3.81 -1.85 -17.60
N GLY A 14 -3.07 -0.80 -17.97
CA GLY A 14 -3.60 0.39 -18.63
C GLY A 14 -4.38 1.34 -17.72
N LEU A 15 -4.38 2.62 -18.09
CA LEU A 15 -4.97 3.68 -17.27
C LEU A 15 -6.49 3.49 -17.05
N ASN A 16 -7.21 2.98 -18.06
CA ASN A 16 -8.65 2.75 -17.96
C ASN A 16 -9.01 1.75 -16.84
N ARG A 17 -8.24 0.67 -16.69
CA ARG A 17 -8.45 -0.31 -15.62
C ARG A 17 -8.11 0.29 -14.27
N TRP A 18 -6.95 0.93 -14.14
CA TRP A 18 -6.55 1.60 -12.90
C TRP A 18 -7.55 2.66 -12.43
N ASN A 19 -8.19 3.37 -13.37
CA ASN A 19 -9.24 4.33 -13.07
C ASN A 19 -10.53 3.71 -12.52
N GLN A 20 -10.80 2.43 -12.78
CA GLN A 20 -11.98 1.73 -12.25
C GLN A 20 -11.76 1.15 -10.85
N LEU A 21 -10.51 0.89 -10.46
CA LEU A 21 -10.19 0.36 -9.14
C LEU A 21 -10.48 1.41 -8.06
N THR A 22 -11.14 1.00 -6.99
CA THR A 22 -11.42 1.81 -5.79
C THR A 22 -10.60 1.38 -4.56
N SER A 23 -10.15 0.13 -4.54
CA SER A 23 -9.36 -0.44 -3.46
C SER A 23 -8.45 -1.56 -3.94
N LEU A 24 -7.34 -1.76 -3.25
CA LEU A 24 -6.43 -2.90 -3.40
C LEU A 24 -6.27 -3.60 -2.04
N THR A 25 -6.43 -4.93 -2.02
CA THR A 25 -6.13 -5.75 -0.85
C THR A 25 -4.94 -6.65 -1.15
N VAL A 26 -3.96 -6.68 -0.25
CA VAL A 26 -2.75 -7.49 -0.39
C VAL A 26 -2.48 -8.20 0.92
N ASP A 27 -2.34 -9.53 0.85
CA ASP A 27 -1.75 -10.31 1.93
C ASP A 27 -0.24 -10.33 1.72
N ALA A 28 0.52 -9.91 2.74
CA ALA A 28 1.94 -9.69 2.62
C ALA A 28 2.70 -10.22 3.83
N SER A 29 3.90 -10.72 3.55
CA SER A 29 4.93 -11.01 4.54
C SER A 29 6.11 -10.08 4.29
N ILE A 30 6.34 -9.14 5.21
CA ILE A 30 7.37 -8.11 5.09
C ILE A 30 8.45 -8.41 6.15
N THR A 31 9.32 -9.34 5.81
CA THR A 31 10.36 -9.88 6.72
C THR A 31 11.76 -9.42 6.30
N GLY A 32 12.79 -9.88 7.04
CA GLY A 32 14.19 -9.65 6.71
C GLY A 32 15.01 -9.08 7.86
N ALA A 33 16.33 -9.16 7.73
CA ALA A 33 17.30 -8.82 8.79
C ALA A 33 17.13 -7.41 9.38
N LEU A 34 16.64 -6.45 8.59
CA LEU A 34 16.41 -5.07 9.05
C LEU A 34 15.40 -4.99 10.20
N TRP A 35 14.37 -5.85 10.22
CA TRP A 35 13.36 -5.85 11.29
C TRP A 35 13.91 -6.38 12.61
N HIS A 36 14.85 -7.33 12.54
CA HIS A 36 15.60 -7.78 13.72
C HIS A 36 16.45 -6.64 14.31
N VAL A 37 17.17 -5.89 13.48
CA VAL A 37 17.97 -4.73 13.94
C VAL A 37 17.08 -3.66 14.59
N LYS A 38 15.84 -3.51 14.13
CA LYS A 38 14.85 -2.60 14.73
C LYS A 38 14.21 -3.11 16.03
N GLY A 39 14.50 -4.34 16.45
CA GLY A 39 13.95 -4.96 17.67
C GLY A 39 12.50 -5.42 17.56
N ILE A 40 11.97 -5.55 16.34
CA ILE A 40 10.56 -5.89 16.05
C ILE A 40 10.48 -6.88 14.87
N PRO A 41 11.09 -8.06 14.99
CA PRO A 41 11.41 -8.94 13.86
C PRO A 41 10.18 -9.42 13.07
N ASP A 42 9.12 -9.81 13.77
CA ASP A 42 8.00 -10.54 13.16
C ASP A 42 6.74 -9.69 13.06
N VAL A 43 6.85 -8.39 13.34
CA VAL A 43 5.67 -7.53 13.47
C VAL A 43 4.89 -7.38 12.16
N LEU A 44 5.55 -7.55 11.00
CA LEU A 44 4.91 -7.54 9.68
C LEU A 44 5.01 -8.88 8.94
N GLU A 45 5.27 -9.98 9.65
CA GLU A 45 5.39 -11.31 9.03
C GLU A 45 4.09 -11.76 8.36
N ASP A 46 2.94 -11.43 8.95
CA ASP A 46 1.61 -11.71 8.38
C ASP A 46 0.70 -10.49 8.55
N VAL A 47 0.50 -9.76 7.45
CA VAL A 47 -0.34 -8.56 7.41
C VAL A 47 -1.25 -8.54 6.20
N ARG A 48 -2.46 -8.03 6.40
CA ARG A 48 -3.39 -7.67 5.33
C ARG A 48 -3.39 -6.15 5.14
N LEU A 49 -2.98 -5.72 3.95
CA LEU A 49 -2.97 -4.32 3.53
C LEU A 49 -4.25 -4.02 2.75
N ALA A 50 -4.90 -2.90 3.06
CA ALA A 50 -6.01 -2.37 2.27
C ALA A 50 -5.72 -0.91 1.90
N ALA A 51 -5.46 -0.66 0.62
CA ALA A 51 -5.22 0.67 0.08
C ALA A 51 -6.47 1.19 -0.64
N ASP A 52 -6.85 2.43 -0.37
CA ASP A 52 -7.80 3.17 -1.19
C ASP A 52 -7.05 3.76 -2.39
N THR A 53 -7.49 3.50 -3.60
CA THR A 53 -6.80 3.96 -4.83
C THR A 53 -7.25 5.37 -5.26
N LYS A 54 -8.29 5.92 -4.63
CA LYS A 54 -8.84 7.26 -4.91
C LYS A 54 -8.50 8.28 -3.83
N ARG A 55 -8.04 7.82 -2.67
CA ARG A 55 -7.67 8.63 -1.51
C ARG A 55 -6.34 8.13 -0.97
N GLN A 56 -5.52 9.03 -0.44
CA GLN A 56 -4.33 8.60 0.29
C GLN A 56 -4.74 8.02 1.64
N ARG A 57 -5.11 6.74 1.65
CA ARG A 57 -5.49 5.95 2.82
C ARG A 57 -4.98 4.52 2.68
N LEU A 58 -4.30 4.04 3.71
CA LEU A 58 -3.82 2.67 3.85
C LEU A 58 -4.22 2.15 5.23
N ALA A 59 -4.81 0.96 5.27
CA ALA A 59 -4.99 0.18 6.49
C ALA A 59 -4.06 -1.04 6.47
N ILE A 60 -3.51 -1.37 7.64
CA ILE A 60 -2.71 -2.57 7.89
C ILE A 60 -3.39 -3.30 9.03
N ASP A 61 -3.90 -4.49 8.75
CA ASP A 61 -4.43 -5.41 9.73
C ASP A 61 -3.32 -6.43 10.05
N PHE A 62 -2.93 -6.52 11.31
CA PHE A 62 -1.87 -7.40 11.79
C PHE A 62 -2.51 -8.74 12.17
N VAL A 63 -2.37 -9.73 11.31
CA VAL A 63 -3.12 -10.98 11.41
C VAL A 63 -2.77 -11.71 12.71
N GLY A 64 -3.78 -12.14 13.46
CA GLY A 64 -3.61 -12.82 14.74
C GLY A 64 -3.15 -11.94 15.91
N GLN A 65 -2.90 -10.64 15.71
CA GLN A 65 -2.37 -9.75 16.74
C GLN A 65 -3.39 -8.77 17.34
N ASP A 66 -4.65 -8.81 16.88
CA ASP A 66 -5.71 -7.84 17.24
C ASP A 66 -5.23 -6.38 17.19
N LYS A 67 -4.47 -6.04 16.14
CA LYS A 67 -3.92 -4.72 15.91
C LYS A 67 -4.27 -4.24 14.52
N ARG A 68 -4.52 -2.93 14.41
CA ARG A 68 -4.77 -2.24 13.16
C ARG A 68 -4.08 -0.90 13.14
N SER A 69 -3.41 -0.59 12.03
CA SER A 69 -2.87 0.74 11.75
C SER A 69 -3.60 1.36 10.56
N VAL A 70 -3.93 2.64 10.65
CA VAL A 70 -4.51 3.40 9.54
C VAL A 70 -3.68 4.65 9.31
N ARG A 71 -3.17 4.82 8.09
CA ARG A 71 -2.59 6.08 7.64
C ARG A 71 -3.50 6.72 6.61
N ALA A 72 -3.84 7.98 6.85
CA ALA A 72 -4.55 8.81 5.89
C ALA A 72 -3.91 10.20 5.87
N LEU A 73 -4.03 10.90 4.75
CA LEU A 73 -3.61 12.30 4.66
C LEU A 73 -4.26 13.12 5.78
N SER A 74 -3.47 13.70 6.67
CA SER A 74 -3.97 14.65 7.65
C SER A 74 -4.29 15.97 6.93
N ARG A 75 -5.45 16.57 7.20
CA ARG A 75 -5.89 17.85 6.59
C ARG A 75 -4.94 19.05 6.84
N ARG A 76 -3.88 18.88 7.65
CA ARG A 76 -2.97 19.95 8.07
C ARG A 76 -1.91 20.36 7.04
N TYR A 77 -1.82 19.70 5.89
CA TYR A 77 -0.86 20.02 4.83
C TYR A 77 -1.56 20.55 3.56
N ARG A 78 -2.36 21.60 3.72
CA ARG A 78 -2.97 22.33 2.61
C ARG A 78 -3.06 23.83 2.94
N ALA A 79 -1.91 24.47 3.05
CA ALA A 79 -1.71 25.91 2.89
C ALA A 79 -0.21 26.22 2.96
N GLN A 80 0.40 26.45 1.80
CA GLN A 80 1.47 27.40 1.50
C GLN A 80 1.73 27.34 -0.01
#